data_AF-G3IHF4-F1
#
_entry.id   AF-G3IHF4-F1
#
_cell.length_a   1.000
_cell.length_b   1.000
_cell.length_c   1.000
_cell.angle_alpha   90.00
_cell.angle_beta   90.00
_cell.angle_gamma   90.00
#
_symmetry.space_group_name_H-M   'P 1'
#
loop_
_entity.id
_entity.type
_entity.pdbx_description
1 polymer ?
#
loop_
_entity_poly.entity_id
_entity_poly.type
_entity_poly.pdbx_seq_one_letter_code
_entity_poly.pdbx_strand_id
1 'polypeptide(L)' 'MAFHVPTPKVSVMDLTCRLEKAAKYEDIKKVVKQASEGPLKGILGYTEDQVYDNEFGYSNRVVDLMAYMASKE' A
#
# COMPACT_ATOMS: atom_id res chain seq x y z
N MET A 1 3.72 11.50 11.37
CA MET A 1 2.64 12.47 11.70
C MET A 1 1.31 11.82 11.39
N ALA A 2 0.24 12.15 12.12
CA ALA A 2 -1.11 11.67 11.84
C ALA A 2 -2.07 12.85 11.94
N PHE A 3 -3.08 12.87 11.07
CA PHE A 3 -4.14 13.88 11.07
C PHE A 3 -5.48 13.19 11.22
N HIS A 4 -6.27 13.63 12.19
CA HIS A 4 -7.64 13.19 12.35
C HIS A 4 -8.56 14.05 11.50
N VAL A 5 -9.40 13.40 10.72
CA VAL A 5 -10.43 14.02 9.88
C VAL A 5 -11.79 13.44 10.28
N PRO A 6 -12.92 14.14 10.02
CA PRO A 6 -14.24 13.68 10.42
C PRO A 6 -14.76 12.55 9.51
N THR A 7 -14.02 11.44 9.41
CA THR A 7 -14.43 10.21 8.73
C THR A 7 -14.58 9.09 9.78
N PRO A 8 -15.72 8.38 9.81
CA PRO A 8 -16.01 7.41 10.87
C PRO A 8 -15.18 6.12 10.74
N LYS A 9 -14.71 5.81 9.53
CA LYS A 9 -13.95 4.60 9.20
C LYS A 9 -12.97 4.93 8.07
N VAL A 10 -11.96 4.06 7.90
CA VAL A 10 -10.88 4.16 6.91
C VAL A 10 -9.83 5.23 7.26
N SER A 11 -8.58 4.90 6.98
CA SER A 11 -7.43 5.78 7.18
C SER A 11 -6.48 5.60 6.01
N VAL A 12 -5.74 6.66 5.68
CA VAL A 12 -4.75 6.67 4.59
C VAL A 12 -3.34 6.80 5.15
N MET A 13 -2.40 6.11 4.52
CA MET A 13 -0.97 6.25 4.82
C MET A 13 -0.29 6.94 3.63
N ASP A 14 0.36 8.07 3.89
CA ASP A 14 1.32 8.67 2.96
C ASP A 14 2.75 8.30 3.42
N LEU A 15 3.49 7.64 2.55
CA LEU A 15 4.78 7.04 2.87
C LEU A 15 5.88 7.61 1.99
N THR A 16 6.67 8.51 2.57
CA THR A 16 7.89 9.01 1.95
C THR A 16 9.09 8.23 2.46
N CYS A 17 9.83 7.57 1.55
CA CYS A 17 11.05 6.83 1.87
C CYS A 17 12.16 7.13 0.86
N ARG A 18 13.42 6.90 1.25
CA ARG A 18 14.57 6.93 0.36
C ARG A 18 14.99 5.50 0.04
N LEU A 19 15.02 5.17 -1.24
CA LEU A 19 15.46 3.86 -1.70
C LEU A 19 16.98 3.85 -1.84
N GLU A 20 17.61 2.73 -1.46
CA GLU A 20 19.05 2.52 -1.66
C GLU A 20 19.40 2.36 -3.14
N LYS A 21 18.58 1.61 -3.87
CA LYS A 21 18.71 1.38 -5.32
C LYS A 21 17.74 2.30 -6.07
N ALA A 22 18.22 2.96 -7.12
CA ALA A 22 17.37 3.78 -7.98
C ALA A 22 16.30 2.90 -8.65
N ALA A 23 15.04 3.32 -8.55
CA ALA A 23 13.90 2.62 -9.13
C ALA A 23 12.97 3.61 -9.82
N LYS A 24 12.32 3.18 -10.90
CA LYS A 24 11.26 3.98 -11.54
C LYS A 24 9.92 3.66 -10.86
N TYR A 25 9.00 4.62 -10.95
CA TYR A 25 7.66 4.48 -10.38
C TYR A 25 6.91 3.25 -10.91
N GLU A 26 7.03 2.97 -12.21
CA GLU A 26 6.39 1.81 -12.84
C GLU A 26 6.96 0.47 -12.33
N ASP A 27 8.26 0.42 -12.03
CA ASP A 27 8.89 -0.77 -11.47
C ASP A 27 8.39 -1.03 -10.04
N ILE A 28 8.23 0.04 -9.25
CA ILE A 28 7.67 -0.03 -7.89
C ILE A 28 6.24 -0.57 -7.94
N LYS A 29 5.36 0.06 -8.73
CA LYS A 29 3.96 -0.39 -8.91
C LYS A 29 3.87 -1.86 -9.26
N LYS A 30 4.69 -2.31 -10.22
CA LYS A 30 4.71 -3.71 -10.67
C LYS A 30 5.06 -4.66 -9.52
N VAL A 31 6.07 -4.34 -8.72
CA VAL A 31 6.46 -5.14 -7.55
C VAL A 31 5.35 -5.16 -6.50
N VAL A 32 4.71 -4.01 -6.22
CA VAL A 32 3.59 -3.92 -5.26
C VAL A 32 2.42 -4.78 -5.73
N LYS A 33 2.05 -4.70 -7.01
CA LYS A 33 0.98 -5.50 -7.59
C LYS A 33 1.29 -6.99 -7.47
N GLN A 34 2.49 -7.42 -7.86
CA GLN A 34 2.94 -8.80 -7.73
C GLN A 34 2.94 -9.29 -6.28
N ALA A 35 3.38 -8.47 -5.32
CA ALA A 35 3.35 -8.81 -3.90
C ALA A 35 1.90 -8.99 -3.41
N SER A 36 0.98 -8.12 -3.84
CA SER A 36 -0.44 -8.17 -3.47
C SER A 36 -1.17 -9.40 -4.00
N GLU A 37 -0.79 -9.89 -5.19
CA GLU A 37 -1.38 -11.07 -5.82
C GLU A 37 -0.70 -12.38 -5.36
N GLY A 38 0.50 -12.28 -4.80
CA GLY A 38 1.33 -13.40 -4.35
C GLY A 38 1.42 -13.53 -2.83
N PRO A 39 2.59 -13.31 -2.22
CA PRO A 39 2.87 -13.64 -0.82
C PRO A 39 2.00 -12.86 0.17
N LEU A 40 1.53 -11.66 -0.19
CA LEU A 40 0.69 -10.82 0.66
C LEU A 40 -0.80 -10.90 0.29
N LYS A 41 -1.21 -11.92 -0.47
CA LYS A 41 -2.61 -12.06 -0.87
C LYS A 41 -3.53 -12.16 0.35
N GLY A 42 -4.54 -11.30 0.38
CA GLY A 42 -5.47 -11.18 1.51
C GLY A 42 -5.02 -10.19 2.59
N ILE A 43 -3.77 -9.72 2.54
CA ILE A 43 -3.19 -8.70 3.43
C ILE A 43 -2.94 -7.40 2.67
N LEU A 44 -2.37 -7.46 1.47
CA LEU A 44 -2.11 -6.30 0.61
C LEU A 44 -3.09 -6.28 -0.57
N GLY A 45 -3.62 -5.09 -0.88
CA GLY A 45 -4.42 -4.83 -2.08
C GLY A 45 -3.73 -3.85 -3.01
N TYR A 46 -3.95 -4.02 -4.31
CA TYR A 46 -3.53 -3.07 -5.35
C TYR A 46 -4.74 -2.70 -6.20
N THR A 47 -4.89 -1.41 -6.50
CA THR A 47 -5.90 -0.89 -7.44
C THR A 47 -5.36 0.32 -8.19
N GLU A 48 -5.82 0.52 -9.43
CA GLU A 48 -5.56 1.71 -10.25
C GLU A 48 -6.84 2.51 -10.52
N ASP A 49 -7.96 2.07 -9.94
CA ASP A 49 -9.24 2.73 -10.08
C ASP A 49 -9.26 4.04 -9.26
N GLN A 50 -10.10 4.98 -9.71
CA GLN A 50 -10.39 6.19 -8.95
C GLN A 50 -11.35 5.85 -7.81
N VAL A 51 -10.78 5.59 -6.62
CA VAL A 51 -11.52 5.12 -5.44
C VAL A 51 -11.74 6.24 -4.42
N TYR A 52 -12.77 6.09 -3.59
CA TYR A 52 -13.03 6.96 -2.45
C TYR A 52 -13.10 6.15 -1.14
N ASP A 53 -12.96 6.84 -0.02
CA ASP A 53 -12.84 6.28 1.33
C ASP A 53 -13.90 5.22 1.67
N ASN A 54 -15.17 5.47 1.35
CA ASN A 54 -16.27 4.54 1.67
C ASN A 54 -16.21 3.18 0.94
N GLU A 55 -15.39 3.04 -0.11
CA GLU A 55 -15.22 1.77 -0.83
C GLU A 55 -14.38 0.75 -0.05
N PHE A 56 -13.65 1.17 0.99
CA PHE A 56 -12.76 0.31 1.77
C PHE A 56 -13.22 0.02 3.20
N GLY A 57 -14.43 0.40 3.58
CA GLY A 57 -14.92 0.34 4.97
C GLY A 57 -14.93 -1.05 5.65
N TYR A 58 -14.77 -2.13 4.90
CA TYR A 58 -14.68 -3.52 5.39
C TYR A 58 -13.39 -4.24 4.95
N SER A 59 -12.44 -3.52 4.36
CA SER A 59 -11.20 -4.09 3.83
C SER A 59 -10.12 -4.10 4.89
N ASN A 60 -9.58 -5.28 5.21
CA ASN A 60 -8.40 -5.43 6.07
C ASN A 60 -7.08 -5.37 5.27
N ARG A 61 -7.10 -4.76 4.07
CA ARG A 61 -5.93 -4.71 3.20
C ARG A 61 -4.95 -3.63 3.67
N VAL A 62 -4.16 -3.93 4.69
CA VAL A 62 -3.22 -3.01 5.33
C VAL A 62 -1.80 -3.25 4.79
N VAL A 63 -1.04 -2.16 4.69
CA VAL A 63 0.31 -2.11 4.13
C VAL A 63 1.29 -2.97 4.96
N ASP A 64 1.66 -4.14 4.43
CA ASP A 64 2.89 -4.87 4.82
C ASP A 64 3.95 -4.86 3.70
N LEU A 65 3.90 -3.81 2.86
CA LEU A 65 4.82 -3.66 1.75
C LEU A 65 6.24 -3.33 2.23
N MET A 66 6.38 -2.61 3.35
CA MET A 66 7.70 -2.22 3.86
C MET A 66 8.47 -3.39 4.46
N ALA A 67 7.83 -4.29 5.22
CA ALA A 67 8.51 -5.49 5.70
C ALA A 67 8.84 -6.43 4.53
N TYR A 68 7.97 -6.51 3.51
CA TYR A 68 8.26 -7.26 2.28
C TYR A 68 9.43 -6.68 1.48
N MET A 69 9.50 -5.36 1.30
CA MET A 69 10.62 -4.70 0.62
C MET A 69 11.91 -4.78 1.45
N ALA A 70 11.83 -4.73 2.78
CA ALA A 70 13.00 -4.87 3.66
C ALA A 70 13.51 -6.32 3.77
N SER A 71 12.63 -7.32 3.62
CA SER A 71 13.00 -8.74 3.66
C SER A 71 13.54 -9.28 2.32
N LYS A 72 13.33 -8.54 1.23
CA LYS A 72 13.92 -8.82 -0.09
C LYS A 72 15.22 -8.03 -0.24
N GLU A 73 16.31 -8.56 0.30
CA GLU A 73 17.68 -8.13 -0.01
C GLU A 73 18.05 -8.41 -1.49
#